data_AF-A0A0F9J195-F1
#
_entry.id   AF-A0A0F9J195-F1
#
_cell.length_a   1.000
_cell.length_b   1.000
_cell.length_c   1.000
_cell.angle_alpha   90.00
_cell.angle_beta   90.00
_cell.angle_gamma   90.00
#
_symmetry.space_group_name_H-M   'P 1'
#
loop_
_entity.id
_entity.type
_entity.pdbx_description
1 polymer ?
#
loop_
_entity_poly.entity_id
_entity_poly.type
_entity_poly.pdbx_seq_one_letter_code
_entity_poly.pdbx_strand_id
1 'polypeptide(L)'
;KFMRAMFCGDKSFEKTGIVAYGVNRLMIHSPLADTSNWNVNIQQGYYGEETCGCNASPSDIYETAETIDEFLLLKTDKSRVEFLLKNEYGYLLPTVENCKWSVIRVAVKDITLPNPDHYKRLDKKIVQQYRDTQDGLPQCVCVGDNFRLVDGYHRFAARQEKARKILIIHGCIK
;
A
#
# COMPACT_ATOMS: atom_id res chain seq x y z
N LYS A 1 10.73 15.58 -9.75
CA LYS A 1 12.07 15.14 -9.23
C LYS A 1 11.95 13.83 -8.44
N PHE A 2 10.91 13.66 -7.62
CA PHE A 2 10.65 12.47 -6.80
C PHE A 2 10.27 11.21 -7.61
N MET A 3 9.35 11.31 -8.57
CA MET A 3 8.99 10.18 -9.46
C MET A 3 10.21 9.61 -10.21
N ARG A 4 11.17 10.46 -10.59
CA ARG A 4 12.41 10.04 -11.26
C ARG A 4 13.31 9.21 -10.32
N ALA A 5 13.36 9.51 -9.03
CA ALA A 5 14.15 8.76 -8.05
C ALA A 5 13.56 7.36 -7.77
N MET A 6 12.22 7.24 -7.78
CA MET A 6 11.51 5.98 -7.51
C MET A 6 11.67 4.95 -8.64
N PHE A 7 11.68 5.40 -9.90
CA PHE A 7 11.84 4.52 -11.07
C PHE A 7 13.30 4.36 -11.54
N CYS A 8 14.24 5.23 -11.15
CA CYS A 8 15.64 5.19 -11.60
C CYS A 8 16.62 4.51 -10.63
N GLY A 9 16.14 3.70 -9.68
CA GLY A 9 17.03 2.85 -8.87
C GLY A 9 17.94 3.61 -7.91
N ASP A 10 17.46 4.74 -7.38
CA ASP A 10 18.19 5.49 -6.36
C ASP A 10 18.32 4.63 -5.08
N LYS A 11 19.55 4.19 -4.78
CA LYS A 11 19.87 3.29 -3.65
C LYS A 11 19.64 3.93 -2.28
N SER A 12 19.33 5.22 -2.23
CA SER A 12 19.04 5.97 -1.01
C SER A 12 17.61 5.78 -0.50
N PHE A 13 16.69 5.24 -1.32
CA PHE A 13 15.35 4.89 -0.86
C PHE A 13 15.41 3.53 -0.17
N GLU A 14 15.45 3.56 1.16
CA GLU A 14 15.41 2.35 1.97
C GLU A 14 14.11 1.59 1.62
N LYS A 15 14.24 0.48 0.89
CA LYS A 15 13.13 -0.31 0.30
C LYS A 15 12.16 -0.89 1.34
N THR A 16 12.42 -0.67 2.62
CA THR A 16 11.73 -1.26 3.76
C THR A 16 11.36 -0.14 4.74
N GLY A 17 10.11 0.32 4.72
CA GLY A 17 9.70 1.40 5.60
C GLY A 17 8.27 1.85 5.39
N ILE A 18 7.79 2.73 6.26
CA ILE A 18 6.43 3.31 6.18
C ILE A 18 6.27 4.16 4.91
N VAL A 19 7.32 4.83 4.45
CA VAL A 19 7.27 5.65 3.22
C VAL A 19 7.08 4.76 1.99
N ALA A 20 7.91 3.73 1.82
CA ALA A 20 7.81 2.80 0.69
C ALA A 20 6.48 2.06 0.68
N TYR A 21 6.01 1.64 1.85
CA TYR A 21 4.67 1.08 2.04
C TYR A 21 3.60 2.07 1.60
N GLY A 22 3.63 3.30 2.12
CA GLY A 22 2.59 4.29 1.88
C GLY A 22 2.48 4.69 0.41
N VAL A 23 3.61 4.98 -0.23
CA VAL A 23 3.65 5.23 -1.68
C VAL A 23 3.03 4.07 -2.46
N ASN A 24 3.40 2.82 -2.13
CA ASN A 24 2.83 1.65 -2.80
C ASN A 24 1.31 1.58 -2.62
N ARG A 25 0.79 1.91 -1.43
CA ARG A 25 -0.65 1.93 -1.16
C ARG A 25 -1.38 3.04 -1.91
N LEU A 26 -0.83 4.24 -1.91
CA LEU A 26 -1.40 5.35 -2.66
C LEU A 26 -1.44 5.05 -4.16
N MET A 27 -0.39 4.41 -4.71
CA MET A 27 -0.35 4.01 -6.11
C MET A 27 -1.34 2.89 -6.46
N ILE A 28 -1.52 1.89 -5.59
CA ILE A 28 -2.44 0.76 -5.86
C ILE A 28 -3.90 1.20 -5.76
N HIS A 29 -4.20 2.20 -4.92
CA HIS A 29 -5.55 2.72 -4.72
C HIS A 29 -5.84 3.98 -5.52
N SER A 30 -4.90 4.45 -6.33
CA SER A 30 -5.14 5.61 -7.19
C SER A 30 -5.94 5.22 -8.43
N PRO A 31 -6.59 6.19 -9.10
CA PRO A 31 -7.24 5.94 -10.39
C PRO A 31 -6.27 5.38 -11.44
N LEU A 32 -4.96 5.66 -11.32
CA LEU A 32 -3.94 5.16 -12.24
C LEU A 32 -3.73 3.64 -12.15
N ALA A 33 -4.17 2.98 -11.08
CA ALA A 33 -4.11 1.52 -10.97
C ALA A 33 -5.18 0.82 -11.81
N ASP A 34 -6.28 1.50 -12.13
CA ASP A 34 -7.35 0.95 -12.95
C ASP A 34 -6.99 1.08 -14.44
N THR A 35 -6.83 -0.07 -15.10
CA THR A 35 -6.51 -0.15 -16.53
C THR A 35 -7.55 0.54 -17.43
N SER A 36 -8.81 0.68 -16.96
CA SER A 36 -9.86 1.35 -17.72
C SER A 36 -9.70 2.88 -17.79
N ASN A 37 -8.89 3.47 -16.90
CA ASN A 37 -8.56 4.89 -16.92
C ASN A 37 -7.42 5.24 -17.91
N TRP A 38 -6.84 4.23 -18.57
CA TRP A 38 -5.78 4.40 -19.55
C TRP A 38 -6.33 4.29 -20.97
N ASN A 39 -6.09 5.33 -21.76
CA ASN A 39 -6.41 5.35 -23.18
C ASN A 39 -5.18 4.91 -23.98
N VAL A 40 -5.34 3.88 -24.81
CA VAL A 40 -4.28 3.41 -25.71
C VAL A 40 -4.26 4.33 -26.93
N ASN A 41 -3.10 4.91 -27.23
CA ASN A 41 -2.91 5.71 -28.42
C ASN A 41 -2.60 4.78 -29.59
N ILE A 42 -3.56 4.65 -30.50
CA ILE A 42 -3.38 3.92 -31.74
C ILE A 42 -3.21 4.94 -32.87
N GLN A 43 -2.17 4.80 -33.67
CA GLN A 43 -1.91 5.65 -34.83
C GLN A 43 -1.78 4.81 -36.09
N GLN A 44 -2.09 5.41 -37.24
CA GLN A 44 -1.92 4.74 -38.53
C GLN A 44 -0.43 4.73 -38.91
N GLY A 45 0.17 3.55 -38.95
CA GLY A 45 1.52 3.28 -39.44
C GLY A 45 1.55 2.67 -40.84
N TYR A 46 2.76 2.40 -41.32
CA TYR A 46 2.99 1.89 -42.68
C TYR A 46 2.39 0.49 -42.89
N TYR A 47 2.30 -0.32 -41.83
CA TYR A 47 1.75 -1.68 -41.88
C TYR A 47 0.35 -1.80 -41.25
N GLY A 48 -0.34 -0.69 -40.99
CA GLY A 48 -1.63 -0.66 -40.32
C GLY A 48 -1.58 0.10 -39.00
N GLU A 49 -2.48 -0.21 -38.08
CA GLU A 49 -2.55 0.45 -36.77
C GLU A 49 -1.38 0.05 -35.87
N GLU A 50 -0.68 1.04 -35.32
CA GLU A 50 0.45 0.89 -34.41
C GLU A 50 0.11 1.45 -33.03
N THR A 51 0.49 0.72 -31.98
CA THR A 51 0.35 1.19 -30.59
C THR A 51 1.50 2.13 -30.26
N CYS A 52 1.21 3.41 -30.06
CA CYS A 52 2.21 4.45 -29.81
C CYS A 52 2.35 4.83 -28.33
N GLY A 53 1.54 4.25 -27.45
CA GLY A 53 1.63 4.44 -26.00
C GLY A 53 0.27 4.40 -25.32
N CYS A 54 0.23 4.83 -24.06
CA CYS A 54 -1.01 5.00 -23.31
C CYS A 54 -0.97 6.30 -22.49
N ASN A 55 -2.13 6.92 -22.33
CA ASN A 55 -2.30 8.14 -21.57
C ASN A 55 -3.43 7.96 -20.54
N ALA A 56 -3.19 8.36 -19.30
CA ALA A 56 -4.25 8.57 -18.32
C ALA A 56 -4.76 10.02 -18.40
N SER A 57 -5.92 10.30 -17.80
CA SER A 57 -6.42 11.67 -17.69
C SER A 57 -5.42 12.56 -16.95
N PRO A 58 -5.15 13.80 -17.41
CA PRO A 58 -4.32 14.75 -16.68
C PRO A 58 -4.82 15.01 -15.24
N SER A 59 -6.14 14.96 -15.02
CA SER A 59 -6.73 15.11 -13.67
C SER A 59 -6.25 14.02 -12.72
N ASP A 60 -6.30 12.77 -13.18
CA ASP A 60 -6.00 11.59 -12.35
C ASP A 60 -4.51 11.53 -12.02
N ILE A 61 -3.67 11.92 -13.00
CA ILE A 61 -2.22 12.06 -12.79
C ILE A 61 -1.94 13.13 -11.75
N TYR A 62 -2.60 14.30 -11.87
CA TYR A 62 -2.40 15.43 -10.96
C TYR A 62 -2.85 15.08 -9.53
N GLU A 63 -4.06 14.56 -9.37
CA GLU A 63 -4.61 14.16 -8.06
C GLU A 63 -3.73 13.10 -7.38
N THR A 64 -3.29 12.09 -8.14
CA THR A 64 -2.40 11.04 -7.62
C THR A 64 -1.05 11.62 -7.18
N ALA A 65 -0.48 12.52 -8.00
CA ALA A 65 0.79 13.16 -7.69
C ALA A 65 0.69 14.07 -6.47
N GLU A 66 -0.35 14.88 -6.35
CA GLU A 66 -0.58 15.74 -5.17
C GLU A 66 -0.74 14.92 -3.90
N THR A 67 -1.53 13.85 -3.94
CA THR A 67 -1.73 12.97 -2.77
C THR A 67 -0.41 12.34 -2.30
N ILE A 68 0.43 11.90 -3.25
CA ILE A 68 1.75 11.35 -2.95
C ILE A 68 2.67 12.43 -2.40
N ASP A 69 2.69 13.63 -2.99
CA ASP A 69 3.51 14.74 -2.52
C ASP A 69 3.09 15.18 -1.11
N GLU A 70 1.79 15.28 -0.82
CA GLU A 70 1.27 15.55 0.52
C GLU A 70 1.78 14.50 1.52
N PHE A 71 1.65 13.21 1.20
CA PHE A 71 2.14 12.12 2.04
C PHE A 71 3.64 12.21 2.31
N LEU A 72 4.43 12.56 1.31
CA LEU A 72 5.89 12.66 1.42
C LEU A 72 6.35 13.88 2.22
N LEU A 73 5.56 14.96 2.23
CA LEU A 73 5.83 16.15 3.01
C LEU A 73 5.67 15.92 4.52
N LEU A 74 4.87 14.92 4.92
CA LEU A 74 4.68 14.53 6.31
C LEU A 74 6.01 14.15 6.97
N LYS A 75 6.27 14.73 8.15
CA LYS A 75 7.56 14.63 8.84
C LYS A 75 7.69 13.42 9.75
N THR A 76 6.57 12.91 10.27
CA THR A 76 6.57 11.83 11.26
C THR A 76 5.90 10.59 10.71
N ASP A 77 6.37 9.43 11.17
CA ASP A 77 5.76 8.14 10.84
C ASP A 77 4.33 8.03 11.36
N LYS A 78 4.02 8.69 12.48
CA LYS A 78 2.65 8.83 12.97
C LYS A 78 1.76 9.49 11.93
N SER A 79 2.12 10.70 11.50
CA SER A 79 1.34 11.43 10.50
C SER A 79 1.18 10.63 9.20
N ARG A 80 2.22 9.90 8.78
CA ARG A 80 2.16 9.06 7.57
C ARG A 80 1.19 7.89 7.71
N VAL A 81 1.25 7.14 8.80
CA VAL A 81 0.33 6.00 9.02
C VAL A 81 -1.10 6.49 9.16
N GLU A 82 -1.32 7.57 9.90
CA GLU A 82 -2.66 8.17 10.06
C GLU A 82 -3.22 8.67 8.73
N PHE A 83 -2.39 9.32 7.90
CA PHE A 83 -2.77 9.75 6.55
C PHE A 83 -3.22 8.57 5.70
N LEU A 84 -2.43 7.48 5.67
CA LEU A 84 -2.75 6.28 4.88
C LEU A 84 -4.06 5.63 5.34
N LEU A 85 -4.24 5.45 6.65
CA LEU A 85 -5.46 4.84 7.19
C LEU A 85 -6.69 5.72 6.92
N LYS A 86 -6.56 7.04 7.06
CA LYS A 86 -7.64 7.98 6.75
C LYS A 86 -7.97 7.99 5.25
N ASN A 87 -6.97 7.89 4.38
CA ASN A 87 -7.18 7.82 2.93
C ASN A 87 -7.90 6.53 2.50
N GLU A 88 -7.61 5.41 3.16
CA GLU A 88 -8.21 4.10 2.83
C GLU A 88 -9.62 3.91 3.41
N TYR A 89 -9.90 4.47 4.60
CA TYR A 89 -11.17 4.25 5.32
C TYR A 89 -12.05 5.49 5.50
N GLY A 90 -11.57 6.69 5.19
CA GLY A 90 -12.25 7.97 5.41
C GLY A 90 -12.25 8.48 6.86
N TYR A 91 -11.85 7.65 7.83
CA TYR A 91 -11.76 8.01 9.24
C TYR A 91 -10.59 7.30 9.94
N LEU A 92 -10.17 7.84 11.09
CA LEU A 92 -9.14 7.25 11.93
C LEU A 92 -9.80 6.58 13.15
N LEU A 93 -9.45 5.32 13.43
CA LEU A 93 -9.94 4.63 14.63
C LEU A 93 -9.28 5.25 15.89
N PRO A 94 -10.00 5.44 17.01
CA PRO A 94 -9.40 5.99 18.23
C PRO A 94 -8.18 5.19 18.74
N THR A 95 -8.14 3.89 18.44
CA THR A 95 -7.04 2.98 18.83
C THR A 95 -5.72 3.26 18.12
N VAL A 96 -5.71 4.03 17.02
CA VAL A 96 -4.48 4.36 16.27
C VAL A 96 -3.96 5.78 16.54
N GLU A 97 -4.80 6.68 17.04
CA GLU A 97 -4.48 8.11 17.22
C GLU A 97 -3.36 8.39 18.23
N ASN A 98 -3.09 7.47 19.16
CA ASN A 98 -2.05 7.62 20.19
C ASN A 98 -0.87 6.64 20.03
N CYS A 99 -0.77 5.98 18.89
CA CYS A 99 0.30 5.02 18.65
C CYS A 99 1.61 5.68 18.23
N LYS A 100 2.73 5.15 18.73
CA LYS A 100 4.05 5.31 18.09
C LYS A 100 4.28 4.15 17.15
N TRP A 101 4.72 4.47 15.94
CA TRP A 101 4.79 3.54 14.84
C TRP A 101 6.21 3.09 14.56
N SER A 102 6.36 1.81 14.23
CA SER A 102 7.63 1.22 13.80
C SER A 102 7.39 0.07 12.84
N VAL A 103 8.37 -0.25 12.00
CA VAL A 103 8.33 -1.45 11.17
C VAL A 103 9.08 -2.57 11.87
N ILE A 104 8.39 -3.67 12.14
CA ILE A 104 8.98 -4.84 12.82
C ILE A 104 8.65 -6.13 12.08
N ARG A 105 9.42 -7.18 12.36
CA ARG A 105 9.17 -8.53 11.84
C ARG A 105 8.60 -9.41 12.94
N VAL A 106 7.37 -9.88 12.76
CA VAL A 106 6.65 -10.72 13.75
C VAL A 106 6.32 -12.08 13.18
N ALA A 107 6.09 -13.08 14.04
CA ALA A 107 5.59 -14.36 13.58
C ALA A 107 4.11 -14.23 13.22
N VAL A 108 3.70 -14.90 12.15
CA VAL A 108 2.31 -14.85 11.65
C VAL A 108 1.31 -15.31 12.73
N LYS A 109 1.68 -16.32 13.52
CA LYS A 109 0.87 -16.86 14.62
C LYS A 109 0.64 -15.88 15.78
N ASP A 110 1.46 -14.84 15.90
CA ASP A 110 1.38 -13.87 17.00
C ASP A 110 0.42 -12.72 16.67
N ILE A 111 -0.08 -12.64 15.42
CA ILE A 111 -1.01 -11.60 14.98
C ILE A 111 -2.44 -11.98 15.35
N THR A 112 -3.12 -11.09 16.08
CA THR A 112 -4.50 -11.31 16.52
C THR A 112 -5.48 -10.74 15.49
N LEU A 113 -6.39 -11.58 15.00
CA LEU A 113 -7.50 -11.17 14.13
C LEU A 113 -8.74 -10.82 14.98
N PRO A 114 -9.16 -9.55 15.07
CA PRO A 114 -10.30 -9.18 15.91
C PRO A 114 -11.65 -9.64 15.36
N ASN A 115 -11.76 -9.93 14.06
CA ASN A 115 -12.97 -10.48 13.44
C ASN A 115 -12.62 -11.65 12.50
N PRO A 116 -12.62 -12.89 13.02
CA PRO A 116 -12.32 -14.09 12.24
C PRO A 116 -13.32 -14.36 11.10
N ASP A 117 -14.57 -13.92 11.26
CA ASP A 117 -15.62 -14.15 10.25
C ASP A 117 -15.47 -13.22 9.05
N HIS A 118 -15.06 -11.97 9.29
CA HIS A 118 -14.67 -11.04 8.21
C HIS A 118 -13.47 -11.60 7.43
N TYR A 119 -12.51 -12.19 8.14
CA TYR A 119 -11.34 -12.83 7.54
C TYR A 119 -11.72 -14.03 6.65
N LYS A 120 -12.67 -14.87 7.07
CA LYS A 120 -13.14 -16.03 6.28
C LYS A 120 -13.92 -15.64 5.02
N ARG A 121 -14.46 -14.43 4.98
CA ARG A 121 -15.26 -13.89 3.85
C ARG A 121 -14.42 -13.09 2.86
N LEU A 122 -13.11 -12.96 3.06
CA LEU A 122 -12.23 -12.26 2.12
C LEU A 122 -12.32 -12.89 0.73
N ASP A 123 -12.36 -12.05 -0.30
CA ASP A 123 -12.44 -12.52 -1.68
C ASP A 123 -11.13 -13.22 -2.05
N LYS A 124 -11.22 -14.52 -2.33
CA LYS A 124 -10.08 -15.36 -2.71
C LYS A 124 -9.37 -14.85 -3.97
N LYS A 125 -10.07 -14.20 -4.90
CA LYS A 125 -9.48 -13.61 -6.10
C LYS A 125 -8.56 -12.44 -5.75
N ILE A 126 -9.00 -11.57 -4.82
CA ILE A 126 -8.21 -10.44 -4.33
C ILE A 126 -6.98 -10.96 -3.56
N VAL A 127 -7.16 -11.97 -2.70
CA VAL A 127 -6.05 -12.60 -1.97
C VAL A 127 -5.00 -13.17 -2.95
N GLN A 128 -5.44 -13.76 -4.07
CA GLN A 128 -4.54 -14.29 -5.09
C GLN A 128 -3.71 -13.19 -5.77
N GLN A 129 -4.26 -12.01 -6.02
CA GLN A 129 -3.53 -10.88 -6.62
C GLN A 129 -2.37 -10.39 -5.74
N TYR A 130 -2.50 -10.52 -4.42
CA TYR A 130 -1.46 -10.18 -3.46
C TYR A 130 -0.44 -11.30 -3.22
N ARG A 131 -0.59 -12.49 -3.85
CA ARG A 131 0.35 -13.60 -3.62
C ARG A 131 1.73 -13.37 -4.23
N ASP A 132 1.82 -12.62 -5.32
CA ASP A 132 3.04 -12.50 -6.13
C ASP A 132 3.63 -11.08 -6.09
N THR A 133 2.97 -10.16 -5.39
CA THR A 133 3.39 -8.79 -5.21
C THR A 133 3.74 -8.59 -3.73
N GLN A 134 4.79 -7.81 -3.45
CA GLN A 134 5.09 -7.23 -2.12
C GLN A 134 6.10 -7.97 -1.22
N ASP A 135 7.09 -8.67 -1.78
CA ASP A 135 8.27 -9.04 -1.00
C ASP A 135 9.04 -7.78 -0.53
N GLY A 136 9.31 -7.69 0.77
CA GLY A 136 10.08 -6.60 1.37
C GLY A 136 9.28 -5.43 1.95
N LEU A 137 7.97 -5.34 1.68
CA LEU A 137 7.11 -4.32 2.28
C LEU A 137 6.39 -4.85 3.54
N PRO A 138 5.99 -3.96 4.47
CA PRO A 138 5.01 -4.31 5.50
C PRO A 138 3.72 -4.86 4.87
N GLN A 139 3.23 -5.96 5.43
CA GLN A 139 2.05 -6.65 4.90
C GLN A 139 0.75 -6.15 5.53
N CYS A 140 0.83 -5.61 6.74
CA CYS A 140 -0.32 -5.15 7.49
C CYS A 140 0.07 -4.12 8.56
N VAL A 141 -0.96 -3.43 9.07
CA VAL A 141 -0.88 -2.50 10.19
C VAL A 141 -1.51 -3.16 11.41
N CYS A 142 -0.75 -3.26 12.50
CA CYS A 142 -1.21 -3.84 13.76
C CYS A 142 -1.00 -2.88 14.92
N VAL A 143 -1.81 -3.00 15.97
CA VAL A 143 -1.72 -2.18 17.19
C VAL A 143 -1.69 -3.03 18.45
N GLY A 144 -1.13 -2.47 19.52
CA GLY A 144 -1.09 -3.07 20.86
C GLY A 144 -0.12 -4.24 20.98
N ASP A 145 -0.03 -4.81 22.18
CA ASP A 145 0.96 -5.84 22.51
C ASP A 145 0.61 -7.21 21.91
N ASN A 146 -0.67 -7.44 21.60
CA ASN A 146 -1.15 -8.66 20.96
C ASN A 146 -1.17 -8.58 19.43
N PHE A 147 -0.52 -7.57 18.85
CA PHE A 147 -0.46 -7.34 17.40
C PHE A 147 -1.83 -7.44 16.72
N ARG A 148 -2.83 -6.76 17.29
CA ARG A 148 -4.19 -6.75 16.73
C ARG A 148 -4.17 -6.14 15.34
N LEU A 149 -4.63 -6.89 14.34
CA LEU A 149 -4.70 -6.45 12.96
C LEU A 149 -5.76 -5.33 12.79
N VAL A 150 -5.34 -4.22 12.19
CA VAL A 150 -6.21 -3.06 11.91
C VAL A 150 -6.42 -2.86 10.42
N ASP A 151 -5.35 -2.94 9.62
CA ASP A 151 -5.39 -2.85 8.16
C ASP A 151 -4.54 -3.97 7.54
N GLY A 152 -4.86 -4.36 6.30
CA GLY A 152 -4.08 -5.29 5.50
C GLY A 152 -4.57 -6.73 5.56
N TYR A 153 -5.85 -6.96 5.86
CA TYR A 153 -6.46 -8.31 5.94
C TYR A 153 -6.17 -9.19 4.73
N HIS A 154 -6.39 -8.67 3.51
CA HIS A 154 -6.14 -9.42 2.27
C HIS A 154 -4.66 -9.77 2.07
N ARG A 155 -3.75 -8.83 2.39
CA ARG A 155 -2.29 -8.99 2.26
C ARG A 155 -1.74 -9.97 3.30
N PHE A 156 -2.21 -9.85 4.54
CA PHE A 156 -1.92 -10.81 5.59
C PHE A 156 -2.38 -12.22 5.20
N ALA A 157 -3.62 -12.37 4.69
CA ALA A 157 -4.15 -13.64 4.23
C ALA A 157 -3.32 -14.25 3.09
N ALA A 158 -2.88 -13.44 2.13
CA ALA A 158 -2.04 -13.90 1.03
C ALA A 158 -0.67 -14.42 1.50
N ARG A 159 -0.16 -13.86 2.61
CA ARG A 159 1.19 -14.15 3.09
C ARG A 159 1.27 -15.17 4.22
N GLN A 160 0.23 -15.31 5.03
CA GLN A 160 0.25 -16.21 6.19
C GLN A 160 0.52 -17.68 5.81
N GLU A 161 0.13 -18.11 4.60
CA GLU A 161 0.34 -19.47 4.10
C GLU A 161 1.77 -19.70 3.58
N LYS A 162 2.48 -18.62 3.21
CA LYS A 162 3.80 -18.69 2.56
C LYS A 162 4.97 -18.44 3.50
N ALA A 163 4.76 -17.72 4.61
CA ALA A 163 5.84 -17.26 5.48
C ALA A 163 5.55 -17.47 6.97
N ARG A 164 6.58 -17.89 7.72
CA ARG A 164 6.49 -18.00 9.20
C ARG A 164 6.54 -16.64 9.90
N LYS A 165 7.22 -15.66 9.29
CA LYS A 165 7.37 -14.29 9.78
C LYS A 165 7.13 -13.29 8.66
N ILE A 166 6.53 -12.15 9.00
CA ILE A 166 6.22 -11.07 8.07
C ILE A 166 6.61 -9.72 8.65
N LEU A 167 6.85 -8.73 7.78
CA LEU A 167 7.02 -7.34 8.18
C LEU A 167 5.65 -6.71 8.41
N ILE A 168 5.51 -5.92 9.48
CA ILE A 168 4.29 -5.19 9.83
C ILE A 168 4.64 -3.77 10.23
N ILE A 169 3.67 -2.87 10.11
CA ILE A 169 3.68 -1.56 10.78
C ILE A 169 3.01 -1.76 12.14
N HIS A 170 3.77 -1.60 13.22
CA HIS A 170 3.29 -1.82 14.59
C HIS A 170 3.13 -0.49 15.33
N GLY A 171 1.92 -0.26 15.83
CA GLY A 171 1.56 0.85 16.70
C GLY A 171 1.53 0.42 18.17
N CYS A 172 2.38 1.01 19.00
CA CYS A 172 2.34 0.81 20.45
C CYS A 172 1.90 2.11 21.15
N ILE A 173 1.00 1.99 22.11
CA ILE A 173 0.63 3.08 23.01
C ILE A 173 1.79 3.22 24.00
N LYS A 174 2.47 4.39 23.98
CA LYS A 174 3.43 4.75 25.01
C LYS A 174 2.78 5.67 26.03
#